data_AF-A0A0N0DEH0-F1
#
_entry.id   AF-A0A0N0DEH0-F1
#
_cell.length_a   1.000
_cell.length_b   1.000
_cell.length_c   1.000
_cell.angle_alpha   90.00
_cell.angle_beta   90.00
_cell.angle_gamma   90.00
#
_symmetry.space_group_name_H-M   'P 1'
#
loop_
_entity.id
_entity.type
_entity.pdbx_description
1 polymer ?
#
loop_
_entity_poly.entity_id
_entity_poly.type
_entity_poly.pdbx_seq_one_letter_code
_entity_poly.pdbx_strand_id
1 'polypeptide(L)'
;MAPKREQESALLNPQVDCHEDTDEDAESFHYAPPLRRRRCSPCRYFVWSMTFLTVVLISALTGAWISMAYLEIDQTCAMHTTKWSPVLKDIAIKYREQHFDGNFLEENKFRKNGSAEVDKAWESLGVDYRPGVISYEDGIASGLTDAHVQVSPEHGGGFIVNVEGMHHLHCLNLVRKSLYFNYDRYKHMGGHAFKNDGEVFRLHVTHCLDTIRQVLMCNVDTGVLGQVWYDRKNPNAFPDFNTKHTCKNYDDIRKWAKSLQAPPPDKLPDNFLASPHDVLEFTP
;
A
#
# COMPACT_ATOMS: atom_id res chain seq x y z
N MET A 1 -8.47 -43.47 -5.43
CA MET A 1 -7.84 -44.75 -5.81
C MET A 1 -7.19 -44.57 -7.18
N ALA A 2 -5.87 -44.42 -7.22
CA ALA A 2 -5.06 -44.73 -8.40
C ALA A 2 -4.60 -46.20 -8.28
N PRO A 3 -4.29 -46.91 -9.38
CA PRO A 3 -2.87 -47.17 -9.69
C PRO A 3 -2.57 -47.19 -11.20
N LYS A 4 -1.44 -46.62 -11.66
CA LYS A 4 -0.10 -47.22 -11.84
C LYS A 4 -0.04 -48.46 -12.77
N ARG A 5 0.71 -48.30 -13.86
CA ARG A 5 1.06 -49.28 -14.89
C ARG A 5 2.51 -49.77 -14.71
N GLU A 6 2.65 -51.07 -14.89
CA GLU A 6 3.76 -52.04 -15.13
C GLU A 6 5.18 -51.49 -15.42
N GLN A 7 6.28 -52.05 -14.87
CA GLN A 7 6.98 -53.35 -15.14
C GLN A 7 7.48 -53.43 -16.61
N GLU A 8 8.77 -53.57 -16.93
CA GLU A 8 9.67 -54.74 -16.80
C GLU A 8 11.13 -54.33 -17.14
N SER A 9 12.17 -54.94 -16.54
CA SER A 9 13.06 -56.02 -17.07
C SER A 9 13.84 -55.67 -18.36
N ALA A 10 15.03 -56.19 -18.70
CA ALA A 10 16.22 -56.75 -18.06
C ALA A 10 17.15 -57.12 -19.24
N LEU A 11 18.46 -56.86 -19.11
CA LEU A 11 19.60 -57.55 -19.76
C LEU A 11 19.61 -57.78 -21.28
N LEU A 12 20.68 -57.33 -21.95
CA LEU A 12 21.27 -58.10 -23.06
C LEU A 12 22.76 -57.74 -23.26
N ASN A 13 23.60 -58.77 -23.35
CA ASN A 13 24.87 -58.79 -24.06
C ASN A 13 24.77 -59.99 -25.02
N PRO A 14 25.33 -59.94 -26.24
CA PRO A 14 26.31 -60.98 -26.59
C PRO A 14 27.43 -60.55 -27.57
N GLN A 15 28.55 -61.28 -27.48
CA GLN A 15 29.63 -61.37 -28.47
C GLN A 15 29.20 -62.17 -29.71
N VAL A 16 29.79 -61.86 -30.88
CA VAL A 16 29.88 -62.78 -32.04
C VAL A 16 31.27 -62.65 -32.70
N ASP A 17 31.72 -63.81 -33.15
CA ASP A 17 33.00 -64.33 -33.63
C ASP A 17 33.06 -64.38 -35.18
N CYS A 18 34.25 -64.49 -35.80
CA CYS A 18 34.51 -65.09 -37.14
C CYS A 18 36.01 -65.04 -37.57
N HIS A 19 36.68 -66.19 -37.41
CA HIS A 19 37.65 -66.93 -38.27
C HIS A 19 38.68 -66.27 -39.25
N GLU A 20 39.97 -66.53 -38.95
CA GLU A 20 41.09 -67.26 -39.65
C GLU A 20 41.44 -67.20 -41.17
N ASP A 21 42.75 -67.51 -41.37
CA ASP A 21 43.56 -67.86 -42.56
C ASP A 21 44.17 -66.71 -43.39
N THR A 22 45.48 -66.58 -43.69
CA THR A 22 46.65 -67.49 -43.70
C THR A 22 47.95 -66.65 -43.79
N ASP A 23 49.08 -67.23 -43.34
CA ASP A 23 50.45 -66.70 -43.37
C ASP A 23 50.98 -66.38 -44.78
N GLU A 24 51.71 -65.25 -44.92
CA GLU A 24 52.82 -65.11 -45.89
C GLU A 24 53.73 -63.93 -45.49
N ASP A 25 55.03 -64.22 -45.38
CA ASP A 25 56.11 -63.35 -44.95
C ASP A 25 56.42 -62.21 -45.95
N ALA A 26 56.47 -60.95 -45.47
CA ALA A 26 57.50 -59.94 -45.81
C ALA A 26 57.09 -58.52 -45.37
N GLU A 27 57.91 -57.92 -44.49
CA GLU A 27 58.09 -56.48 -44.25
C GLU A 27 56.83 -55.59 -44.19
N SER A 28 56.07 -55.68 -43.08
CA SER A 28 55.00 -54.71 -42.80
C SER A 28 55.56 -53.46 -42.09
N PHE A 29 55.56 -52.33 -42.80
CA PHE A 29 55.52 -51.00 -42.20
C PHE A 29 54.43 -50.97 -41.11
N HIS A 30 54.82 -50.75 -39.86
CA HIS A 30 53.88 -50.54 -38.76
C HIS A 30 53.02 -49.30 -39.04
N TYR A 31 51.84 -49.48 -39.64
CA TYR A 31 50.78 -48.48 -39.62
C TYR A 31 50.21 -48.45 -38.21
N ALA A 32 50.76 -47.59 -37.37
CA ALA A 32 50.16 -47.27 -36.08
C ALA A 32 48.79 -46.61 -36.35
N PRO A 33 47.66 -47.17 -35.88
CA PRO A 33 46.39 -46.45 -35.95
C PRO A 33 46.57 -45.12 -35.21
N PRO A 34 46.07 -43.99 -35.74
CA PRO A 34 46.16 -42.74 -35.01
C PRO A 34 45.47 -42.98 -33.67
N LEU A 35 46.22 -42.84 -32.58
CA LEU A 35 45.69 -42.85 -31.23
C LEU A 35 44.49 -41.91 -31.25
N ARG A 36 43.27 -42.47 -31.12
CA ARG A 36 42.05 -41.68 -30.97
C ARG A 36 42.23 -40.93 -29.68
N ARG A 37 42.83 -39.74 -29.78
CA ARG A 37 43.13 -38.85 -28.67
C ARG A 37 41.78 -38.64 -28.00
N ARG A 38 41.54 -39.30 -26.88
CA ARG A 38 40.52 -38.88 -25.93
C ARG A 38 40.97 -37.47 -25.60
N ARG A 39 40.38 -36.50 -26.30
CA ARG A 39 40.58 -35.09 -26.04
C ARG A 39 39.90 -34.88 -24.69
N CYS A 40 40.59 -35.28 -23.61
CA CYS A 40 40.30 -34.81 -22.27
C CYS A 40 40.12 -33.31 -22.46
N SER A 41 38.95 -32.83 -22.08
CA SER A 41 38.44 -31.54 -22.52
C SER A 41 38.53 -30.56 -21.35
N PRO A 42 39.75 -30.17 -20.90
CA PRO A 42 39.89 -29.12 -19.90
C PRO A 42 39.25 -27.83 -20.43
N CYS A 43 39.16 -27.66 -21.75
CA CYS A 43 38.38 -26.61 -22.38
C CYS A 43 36.87 -26.72 -22.07
N ARG A 44 36.25 -27.91 -22.08
CA ARG A 44 34.86 -28.07 -21.63
C ARG A 44 34.71 -27.76 -20.15
N TYR A 45 35.57 -28.30 -19.28
CA TYR A 45 35.48 -28.02 -17.83
C TYR A 45 35.68 -26.52 -17.52
N PHE A 46 36.59 -25.85 -18.23
CA PHE A 46 36.81 -24.41 -18.14
C PHE A 46 35.59 -23.61 -18.63
N VAL A 47 34.99 -24.02 -19.75
CA VAL A 47 33.75 -23.40 -20.24
C VAL A 47 32.61 -23.60 -19.24
N TRP A 48 32.43 -24.81 -18.69
CA TRP A 48 31.43 -25.10 -17.66
C TRP A 48 31.65 -24.28 -16.38
N SER A 49 32.90 -24.16 -15.91
CA SER A 49 33.21 -23.34 -14.73
C SER A 49 32.96 -21.86 -14.98
N MET A 50 33.32 -21.35 -16.17
CA MET A 50 33.03 -19.96 -16.53
C MET A 50 31.52 -19.70 -16.64
N THR A 51 30.76 -20.61 -17.25
CA THR A 51 29.29 -20.48 -17.31
C THR A 51 28.65 -20.57 -15.92
N PHE A 52 29.17 -21.41 -15.04
CA PHE A 52 28.66 -21.50 -13.67
C PHE A 52 28.94 -20.20 -12.90
N LEU A 53 30.16 -19.67 -13.00
CA LEU A 53 30.53 -18.39 -12.37
C LEU A 53 29.70 -17.22 -12.89
N THR A 54 29.44 -17.15 -14.20
CA THR A 54 28.59 -16.09 -14.77
C THR A 54 27.15 -16.20 -14.29
N VAL A 55 26.59 -17.42 -14.22
CA VAL A 55 25.23 -17.64 -13.68
C VAL A 55 25.16 -17.23 -12.21
N VAL A 56 26.15 -17.59 -11.39
CA VAL A 56 26.21 -17.18 -9.97
C VAL A 56 26.31 -15.66 -9.84
N LEU A 57 27.17 -15.00 -10.63
CA LEU A 57 27.30 -13.54 -10.64
C LEU A 57 25.99 -12.85 -11.05
N ILE A 58 25.35 -13.29 -12.13
CA ILE A 58 24.07 -12.74 -12.58
C ILE A 58 22.99 -12.96 -11.51
N SER A 59 22.94 -14.13 -10.88
CA SER A 59 21.97 -14.45 -9.82
C SER A 59 22.19 -13.58 -8.58
N ALA A 60 23.45 -13.33 -8.20
CA ALA A 60 23.80 -12.45 -7.09
C ALA A 60 23.43 -10.98 -7.40
N LEU A 61 23.73 -10.49 -8.61
CA LEU A 61 23.41 -9.13 -9.04
C LEU A 61 21.89 -8.91 -9.14
N THR A 62 21.16 -9.88 -9.71
CA THR A 62 19.68 -9.82 -9.77
C THR A 62 19.06 -9.92 -8.39
N GLY A 63 19.55 -10.80 -7.52
CA GLY A 63 19.11 -10.88 -6.13
C GLY A 63 19.37 -9.58 -5.35
N ALA A 64 20.54 -8.96 -5.54
CA ALA A 64 20.85 -7.66 -4.94
C ALA A 64 19.94 -6.55 -5.46
N TRP A 65 19.67 -6.50 -6.76
CA TRP A 65 18.76 -5.52 -7.36
C TRP A 65 17.33 -5.68 -6.86
N ILE A 66 16.81 -6.91 -6.82
CA ILE A 66 15.48 -7.21 -6.28
C ILE A 66 15.41 -6.79 -4.81
N SER A 67 16.42 -7.14 -4.00
CA SER A 67 16.50 -6.76 -2.60
C SER A 67 16.48 -5.24 -2.40
N MET A 68 17.26 -4.50 -3.20
CA MET A 68 17.24 -3.04 -3.17
C MET A 68 15.87 -2.47 -3.57
N ALA A 69 15.21 -3.03 -4.57
CA ALA A 69 13.86 -2.63 -4.96
C ALA A 69 12.83 -2.87 -3.84
N TYR A 70 12.98 -3.95 -3.06
CA TYR A 70 12.13 -4.21 -1.89
C TYR A 70 12.39 -3.24 -0.72
N LEU A 71 13.61 -2.69 -0.59
CA LEU A 71 13.89 -1.66 0.43
C LEU A 71 13.16 -0.33 0.16
N GLU A 72 12.78 -0.07 -1.09
CA GLU A 72 12.13 1.17 -1.53
C GLU A 72 10.62 1.00 -1.79
N ILE A 73 10.03 -0.15 -1.43
CA ILE A 73 8.61 -0.42 -1.74
C ILE A 73 7.68 0.61 -1.12
N ASP A 74 7.92 1.01 0.13
CA ASP A 74 7.08 2.00 0.82
C ASP A 74 7.10 3.35 0.10
N GLN A 75 8.28 3.82 -0.29
CA GLN A 75 8.42 5.10 -0.98
C GLN A 75 7.77 5.04 -2.37
N THR A 76 7.97 3.94 -3.08
CA THR A 76 7.38 3.70 -4.40
C THR A 76 5.85 3.66 -4.31
N CYS A 77 5.30 2.94 -3.35
CA CYS A 77 3.86 2.89 -3.10
C CYS A 77 3.30 4.26 -2.73
N ALA A 78 3.99 5.05 -1.89
CA ALA A 78 3.55 6.40 -1.54
C ALA A 78 3.47 7.30 -2.79
N MET A 79 4.50 7.28 -3.65
CA MET A 79 4.52 8.05 -4.90
C MET A 79 3.43 7.64 -5.89
N HIS A 80 3.02 6.37 -5.89
CA HIS A 80 1.94 5.89 -6.78
C HIS A 80 0.54 6.15 -6.25
N THR A 81 0.37 6.31 -4.94
CA THR A 81 -0.95 6.39 -4.30
C THR A 81 -1.32 7.80 -3.85
N THR A 82 -0.40 8.75 -3.94
CA THR A 82 -0.60 10.14 -3.56
C THR A 82 -0.08 11.10 -4.64
N LYS A 83 -0.46 12.37 -4.57
CA LYS A 83 0.12 13.40 -5.44
C LYS A 83 1.53 13.74 -4.94
N TRP A 84 2.44 14.07 -5.86
CA TRP A 84 3.76 14.54 -5.48
C TRP A 84 3.68 15.81 -4.61
N SER A 85 4.52 15.87 -3.58
CA SER A 85 4.72 17.04 -2.72
C SER A 85 6.11 16.98 -2.06
N PRO A 86 6.57 18.08 -1.42
CA PRO A 86 7.79 18.09 -0.61
C PRO A 86 7.77 17.07 0.53
N VAL A 87 6.60 16.69 1.03
CA VAL A 87 6.49 15.68 2.08
C VAL A 87 7.09 14.35 1.60
N LEU A 88 6.86 13.96 0.34
CA LEU A 88 7.45 12.75 -0.22
C LEU A 88 8.95 12.89 -0.54
N LYS A 89 9.45 14.11 -0.67
CA LYS A 89 10.88 14.40 -0.91
C LYS A 89 11.67 14.40 0.41
N ASP A 90 11.11 15.02 1.43
CA ASP A 90 11.81 15.34 2.68
C ASP A 90 11.59 14.26 3.77
N ILE A 91 10.54 13.43 3.63
CA ILE A 91 10.20 12.38 4.59
C ILE A 91 10.22 11.01 3.90
N ALA A 92 10.97 10.08 4.49
CA ALA A 92 10.91 8.67 4.10
C ALA A 92 9.61 8.05 4.61
N ILE A 93 8.67 7.74 3.70
CA ILE A 93 7.39 7.13 4.05
C ILE A 93 7.61 5.67 4.45
N LYS A 94 6.95 5.26 5.53
CA LYS A 94 6.99 3.88 6.06
C LYS A 94 5.59 3.39 6.39
N TYR A 95 5.27 2.19 5.95
CA TYR A 95 3.99 1.54 6.27
C TYR A 95 4.18 0.54 7.41
N ARG A 96 3.20 0.50 8.31
CA ARG A 96 3.11 -0.51 9.37
C ARG A 96 1.65 -0.87 9.58
N GLU A 97 1.41 -2.11 9.96
CA GLU A 97 0.09 -2.50 10.45
C GLU A 97 -0.16 -1.80 11.79
N GLN A 98 -1.33 -1.19 11.90
CA GLN A 98 -1.78 -0.51 13.10
C GLN A 98 -3.14 -1.05 13.46
N HIS A 99 -3.26 -1.60 14.67
CA HIS A 99 -4.57 -1.95 15.21
C HIS A 99 -5.30 -0.66 15.59
N PHE A 100 -6.55 -0.53 15.16
CA PHE A 100 -7.38 0.62 15.48
C PHE A 100 -8.03 0.42 16.84
N ASP A 101 -8.13 1.50 17.60
CA ASP A 101 -8.94 1.53 18.82
C ASP A 101 -10.41 1.63 18.42
N GLY A 102 -11.06 0.48 18.29
CA GLY A 102 -12.45 0.36 17.85
C GLY A 102 -13.48 0.43 18.98
N ASN A 103 -13.08 0.42 20.25
CA ASN A 103 -13.97 0.03 21.36
C ASN A 103 -15.25 0.85 21.37
N PHE A 104 -16.41 0.21 21.16
CA PHE A 104 -17.65 0.96 21.10
C PHE A 104 -18.02 1.65 22.43
N LEU A 105 -17.87 0.96 23.56
CA LEU A 105 -18.31 1.43 24.88
C LEU A 105 -17.25 2.23 25.65
N GLU A 106 -15.98 1.83 25.56
CA GLU A 106 -14.88 2.50 26.25
C GLU A 106 -14.35 3.66 25.42
N GLU A 107 -14.33 4.86 26.02
CA GLU A 107 -13.90 6.07 25.33
C GLU A 107 -12.43 6.39 25.57
N ASN A 108 -11.70 6.62 24.48
CA ASN A 108 -10.38 7.24 24.53
C ASN A 108 -10.48 8.77 24.70
N LYS A 109 -9.32 9.42 24.85
CA LYS A 109 -9.22 10.87 25.10
C LYS A 109 -9.80 11.76 23.99
N PHE A 110 -9.98 11.26 22.77
CA PHE A 110 -10.52 12.04 21.65
C PHE A 110 -12.05 12.02 21.57
N ARG A 111 -12.68 11.05 22.24
CA ARG A 111 -14.13 10.75 22.18
C ARG A 111 -14.95 11.35 23.30
N LYS A 112 -14.28 11.75 24.40
CA LYS A 112 -14.95 12.36 25.56
C LYS A 112 -15.70 13.63 25.19
N ASN A 113 -16.65 14.01 26.06
CA ASN A 113 -17.35 15.28 25.96
C ASN A 113 -16.38 16.46 25.88
N GLY A 114 -16.78 17.50 25.15
CA GLY A 114 -15.95 18.69 24.93
C GLY A 114 -15.42 19.27 26.23
N SER A 115 -14.09 19.34 26.32
CA SER A 115 -13.34 19.92 27.44
C SER A 115 -11.99 20.43 26.94
N ALA A 116 -11.29 21.19 27.77
CA ALA A 116 -9.95 21.68 27.43
C ALA A 116 -8.96 20.53 27.15
N GLU A 117 -9.10 19.40 27.84
CA GLU A 117 -8.28 18.21 27.63
C GLU A 117 -8.56 17.56 26.28
N VAL A 118 -9.83 17.50 25.86
CA VAL A 118 -10.20 16.98 24.55
C VAL A 118 -9.69 17.91 23.46
N ASP A 119 -9.89 19.22 23.59
CA ASP A 119 -9.41 20.19 22.61
C ASP A 119 -7.88 20.12 22.47
N LYS A 120 -7.14 20.06 23.58
CA LYS A 120 -5.69 19.85 23.57
C LYS A 120 -5.28 18.53 22.91
N ALA A 121 -6.07 17.45 23.11
CA ALA A 121 -5.81 16.18 22.45
C ALA A 121 -5.94 16.34 20.92
N TRP A 122 -6.98 17.01 20.44
CA TRP A 122 -7.17 17.28 19.01
C TRP A 122 -6.09 18.23 18.45
N GLU A 123 -5.74 19.30 19.16
CA GLU A 123 -4.65 20.22 18.81
C GLU A 123 -3.32 19.47 18.60
N SER A 124 -3.04 18.45 19.43
CA SER A 124 -1.82 17.64 19.29
C SER A 124 -1.73 16.83 17.99
N LEU A 125 -2.82 16.74 17.22
CA LEU A 125 -2.85 16.09 15.91
C LEU A 125 -2.54 17.07 14.76
N GLY A 126 -2.26 18.34 15.04
CA GLY A 126 -1.94 19.35 14.03
C GLY A 126 -3.15 20.02 13.39
N VAL A 127 -4.34 19.90 14.00
CA VAL A 127 -5.60 20.46 13.46
C VAL A 127 -5.62 21.98 13.35
N ASP A 128 -4.71 22.68 14.04
CA ASP A 128 -4.59 24.15 14.01
C ASP A 128 -3.20 24.60 13.54
N TYR A 129 -2.50 23.75 12.78
CA TYR A 129 -1.21 24.13 12.18
C TYR A 129 -1.40 25.24 11.14
N ARG A 130 -0.53 26.25 11.25
CA ARG A 130 -0.49 27.39 10.33
C ARG A 130 0.06 26.96 8.97
N PRO A 131 -0.24 27.72 7.90
CA PRO A 131 0.40 27.52 6.61
C PRO A 131 1.92 27.62 6.73
N GLY A 132 2.62 26.75 6.00
CA GLY A 132 4.06 26.82 5.78
C GLY A 132 4.40 27.48 4.44
N VAL A 133 5.69 27.55 4.14
CA VAL A 133 6.21 28.04 2.86
C VAL A 133 7.04 26.95 2.20
N ILE A 134 6.79 26.68 0.93
CA ILE A 134 7.59 25.76 0.10
C ILE A 134 8.26 26.53 -1.04
N SER A 135 9.35 25.99 -1.57
CA SER A 135 10.03 26.62 -2.71
C SER A 135 9.11 26.75 -3.92
N TYR A 136 9.44 27.67 -4.82
CA TYR A 136 8.68 27.84 -6.06
C TYR A 136 8.67 26.55 -6.89
N GLU A 137 9.83 25.90 -7.03
CA GLU A 137 10.01 24.64 -7.76
C GLU A 137 9.14 23.52 -7.18
N ASP A 138 9.16 23.38 -5.85
CA ASP A 138 8.36 22.40 -5.15
C ASP A 138 6.85 22.72 -5.26
N GLY A 139 6.45 23.99 -5.27
CA GLY A 139 5.05 24.37 -5.48
C GLY A 139 4.54 23.98 -6.87
N ILE A 140 5.32 24.28 -7.92
CA ILE A 140 4.98 23.89 -9.30
C ILE A 140 4.91 22.38 -9.44
N ALA A 141 5.88 21.63 -8.89
CA ALA A 141 5.86 20.18 -8.90
C ALA A 141 4.68 19.59 -8.10
N SER A 142 4.23 20.29 -7.06
CA SER A 142 3.00 19.98 -6.31
C SER A 142 1.71 20.40 -7.04
N GLY A 143 1.81 20.90 -8.27
CA GLY A 143 0.69 21.31 -9.11
C GLY A 143 0.06 22.66 -8.74
N LEU A 144 0.78 23.51 -8.02
CA LEU A 144 0.44 24.93 -7.87
C LEU A 144 0.86 25.71 -9.12
N THR A 145 0.42 26.97 -9.21
CA THR A 145 0.64 27.85 -10.36
C THR A 145 0.89 29.27 -9.88
N ASP A 146 1.33 30.17 -10.77
CA ASP A 146 1.54 31.59 -10.47
C ASP A 146 0.29 32.34 -9.95
N ALA A 147 -0.90 31.78 -10.16
CA ALA A 147 -2.14 32.33 -9.61
C ALA A 147 -2.26 32.12 -8.09
N HIS A 148 -1.46 31.21 -7.52
CA HIS A 148 -1.44 30.97 -6.09
C HIS A 148 -0.63 32.03 -5.36
N VAL A 149 -1.01 32.25 -4.10
CA VAL A 149 -0.38 33.21 -3.19
C VAL A 149 1.06 32.78 -2.91
N GLN A 150 1.97 33.73 -3.09
CA GLN A 150 3.40 33.56 -2.91
C GLN A 150 3.94 34.56 -1.91
N VAL A 151 5.00 34.17 -1.20
CA VAL A 151 5.82 35.09 -0.41
C VAL A 151 6.57 36.01 -1.37
N SER A 152 6.76 37.28 -1.00
CA SER A 152 7.46 38.23 -1.87
C SER A 152 8.94 37.85 -2.04
N PRO A 153 9.58 38.20 -3.18
CA PRO A 153 11.00 37.87 -3.42
C PRO A 153 11.96 38.43 -2.37
N GLU A 154 11.67 39.61 -1.81
CA GLU A 154 12.43 40.23 -0.71
C GLU A 154 12.44 39.40 0.59
N HIS A 155 11.48 38.49 0.74
CA HIS A 155 11.35 37.58 1.87
C HIS A 155 11.67 36.11 1.51
N GLY A 156 12.31 35.88 0.36
CA GLY A 156 12.78 34.57 -0.08
C GLY A 156 11.87 33.84 -1.06
N GLY A 157 10.69 34.38 -1.38
CA GLY A 157 9.78 33.78 -2.36
C GLY A 157 9.14 32.46 -1.90
N GLY A 158 8.46 31.79 -2.83
CA GLY A 158 7.82 30.49 -2.61
C GLY A 158 6.33 30.56 -2.33
N PHE A 159 5.68 29.40 -2.24
CA PHE A 159 4.23 29.28 -2.09
C PHE A 159 3.81 29.11 -0.64
N ILE A 160 2.72 29.77 -0.25
CA ILE A 160 2.07 29.55 1.05
C ILE A 160 1.14 28.34 0.93
N VAL A 161 1.37 27.32 1.75
CA VAL A 161 0.64 26.05 1.66
C VAL A 161 0.28 25.44 3.01
N ASN A 162 -0.75 24.61 3.02
CA ASN A 162 -1.06 23.69 4.12
C ASN A 162 -0.89 22.25 3.64
N VAL A 163 -0.53 21.33 4.56
CA VAL A 163 -0.53 19.89 4.29
C VAL A 163 -1.96 19.36 4.35
N GLU A 164 -2.39 18.67 3.30
CA GLU A 164 -3.77 18.19 3.12
C GLU A 164 -4.24 17.31 4.29
N GLY A 165 -3.40 16.38 4.74
CA GLY A 165 -3.74 15.52 5.88
C GLY A 165 -4.06 16.27 7.17
N MET A 166 -3.37 17.39 7.43
CA MET A 166 -3.67 18.24 8.59
C MET A 166 -4.99 19.00 8.39
N HIS A 167 -5.25 19.46 7.17
CA HIS A 167 -6.51 20.11 6.83
C HIS A 167 -7.71 19.15 6.92
N HIS A 168 -7.57 17.89 6.52
CA HIS A 168 -8.61 16.87 6.72
C HIS A 168 -8.96 16.68 8.20
N LEU A 169 -7.96 16.62 9.09
CA LEU A 169 -8.17 16.52 10.53
C LEU A 169 -8.78 17.81 11.12
N HIS A 170 -8.37 18.99 10.63
CA HIS A 170 -9.00 20.26 10.97
C HIS A 170 -10.51 20.26 10.64
N CYS A 171 -10.87 19.86 9.43
CA CYS A 171 -12.26 19.75 8.99
C CYS A 171 -13.06 18.78 9.85
N LEU A 172 -12.49 17.61 10.18
CA LEU A 172 -13.15 16.65 11.07
C LEU A 172 -13.36 17.21 12.49
N ASN A 173 -12.40 17.96 13.02
CA ASN A 173 -12.55 18.63 14.32
C ASN A 173 -13.61 19.74 14.29
N LEU A 174 -13.74 20.47 13.17
CA LEU A 174 -14.82 21.44 12.99
C LEU A 174 -16.18 20.75 12.98
N VAL A 175 -16.31 19.63 12.26
CA VAL A 175 -17.53 18.79 12.24
C VAL A 175 -17.89 18.30 13.64
N ARG A 176 -16.91 17.79 14.40
CA ARG A 176 -17.06 17.38 15.82
C ARG A 176 -17.74 18.48 16.65
N LYS A 177 -17.41 19.74 16.38
CA LYS A 177 -17.88 20.90 17.15
C LYS A 177 -19.24 21.46 16.68
N SER A 178 -19.84 21.04 15.56
CA SER A 178 -20.85 21.90 14.87
C SER A 178 -22.13 21.29 14.24
N LEU A 179 -22.30 19.98 14.03
CA LEU A 179 -23.42 19.43 13.22
C LEU A 179 -24.81 19.28 13.90
N TYR A 180 -25.29 20.28 14.66
CA TYR A 180 -26.57 20.16 15.39
C TYR A 180 -27.84 20.38 14.52
N PHE A 181 -27.77 21.19 13.47
CA PHE A 181 -28.95 21.65 12.70
C PHE A 181 -29.70 20.56 11.91
N ASN A 182 -29.09 19.39 11.70
CA ASN A 182 -29.71 18.26 11.02
C ASN A 182 -30.37 17.26 12.00
N TYR A 183 -30.04 17.34 13.29
CA TYR A 183 -30.31 16.28 14.26
C TYR A 183 -31.79 15.91 14.35
N ASP A 184 -32.68 16.89 14.56
CA ASP A 184 -34.12 16.64 14.79
C ASP A 184 -34.77 15.88 13.64
N ARG A 185 -34.39 16.23 12.39
CA ARG A 185 -34.93 15.61 11.18
C ARG A 185 -34.58 14.13 11.08
N TYR A 186 -33.32 13.77 11.36
CA TYR A 186 -32.86 12.38 11.30
C TYR A 186 -33.27 11.58 12.53
N LYS A 187 -33.35 12.22 13.70
CA LYS A 187 -33.90 11.62 14.90
C LYS A 187 -35.35 11.23 14.71
N HIS A 188 -36.15 12.11 14.10
CA HIS A 188 -37.55 11.81 13.76
C HIS A 188 -37.71 10.64 12.77
N MET A 189 -36.75 10.41 11.85
CA MET A 189 -36.80 9.26 10.94
C MET A 189 -36.50 7.92 11.62
N GLY A 190 -35.81 7.92 12.76
CA GLY A 190 -35.52 6.69 13.51
C GLY A 190 -34.75 5.61 12.72
N GLY A 191 -33.92 6.00 11.76
CA GLY A 191 -33.11 5.08 10.97
C GLY A 191 -31.73 4.81 11.58
N HIS A 192 -31.20 3.58 11.42
CA HIS A 192 -29.83 3.22 11.86
C HIS A 192 -29.52 3.67 13.31
N ALA A 193 -28.40 4.38 13.52
CA ALA A 193 -27.98 4.88 14.82
C ALA A 193 -29.03 5.81 15.50
N PHE A 194 -29.89 6.48 14.73
CA PHE A 194 -30.92 7.38 15.27
C PHE A 194 -32.06 6.63 16.01
N LYS A 195 -32.09 5.30 15.96
CA LYS A 195 -32.91 4.46 16.86
C LYS A 195 -32.44 4.54 18.31
N ASN A 196 -31.17 4.84 18.54
CA ASN A 196 -30.60 4.94 19.88
C ASN A 196 -30.94 6.30 20.51
N ASP A 197 -31.06 6.32 21.83
CA ASP A 197 -31.30 7.52 22.63
C ASP A 197 -30.13 7.82 23.57
N GLY A 198 -30.07 9.08 24.02
CA GLY A 198 -29.17 9.54 25.06
C GLY A 198 -27.71 9.13 24.83
N GLU A 199 -27.17 8.39 25.80
CA GLU A 199 -25.75 8.05 25.87
C GLU A 199 -25.31 7.08 24.76
N VAL A 200 -26.15 6.13 24.36
CA VAL A 200 -25.80 5.17 23.30
C VAL A 200 -25.67 5.88 21.95
N PHE A 201 -26.53 6.87 21.69
CA PHE A 201 -26.40 7.69 20.48
C PHE A 201 -25.10 8.50 20.50
N ARG A 202 -24.77 9.11 21.64
CA ARG A 202 -23.52 9.86 21.84
C ARG A 202 -22.30 8.98 21.56
N LEU A 203 -22.23 7.79 22.17
CA LEU A 203 -21.15 6.82 21.96
C LEU A 203 -21.03 6.41 20.49
N HIS A 204 -22.15 6.21 19.80
CA HIS A 204 -22.14 5.87 18.38
C HIS A 204 -21.52 6.98 17.53
N VAL A 205 -21.93 8.23 17.76
CA VAL A 205 -21.41 9.39 17.01
C VAL A 205 -19.92 9.60 17.30
N THR A 206 -19.50 9.53 18.56
CA THR A 206 -18.09 9.74 18.92
C THR A 206 -17.20 8.59 18.45
N HIS A 207 -17.69 7.34 18.50
CA HIS A 207 -17.02 6.19 17.89
C HIS A 207 -16.82 6.38 16.38
N CYS A 208 -17.88 6.70 15.61
CA CYS A 208 -17.75 6.91 14.17
C CYS A 208 -16.77 8.04 13.82
N LEU A 209 -16.83 9.14 14.58
CA LEU A 209 -15.93 10.27 14.39
C LEU A 209 -14.46 9.88 14.67
N ASP A 210 -14.22 9.08 15.71
CA ASP A 210 -12.89 8.59 16.03
C ASP A 210 -12.37 7.56 15.01
N THR A 211 -13.23 6.69 14.49
CA THR A 211 -12.87 5.78 13.40
C THR A 211 -12.40 6.56 12.17
N ILE A 212 -13.12 7.62 11.78
CA ILE A 212 -12.71 8.47 10.65
C ILE A 212 -11.38 9.18 10.96
N ARG A 213 -11.20 9.70 12.18
CA ARG A 213 -9.93 10.30 12.62
C ARG A 213 -8.77 9.31 12.44
N GLN A 214 -8.94 8.06 12.89
CA GLN A 214 -7.92 7.01 12.77
C GLN A 214 -7.64 6.67 11.30
N VAL A 215 -8.66 6.59 10.43
CA VAL A 215 -8.48 6.39 8.98
C VAL A 215 -7.68 7.53 8.35
N LEU A 216 -8.00 8.79 8.68
CA LEU A 216 -7.30 9.97 8.16
C LEU A 216 -5.85 10.02 8.62
N MET A 217 -5.53 9.56 9.83
CA MET A 217 -4.14 9.46 10.29
C MET A 217 -3.40 8.28 9.66
N CYS A 218 -4.08 7.14 9.48
CA CYS A 218 -3.51 5.94 8.87
C CYS A 218 -3.24 6.13 7.37
N ASN A 219 -4.05 6.96 6.70
CA ASN A 219 -3.93 7.30 5.28
C ASN A 219 -3.74 8.81 5.13
N VAL A 220 -2.80 9.37 5.90
CA VAL A 220 -2.53 10.80 5.90
C VAL A 220 -2.19 11.27 4.49
N ASP A 221 -2.94 12.26 3.99
CA ASP A 221 -2.66 12.84 2.68
C ASP A 221 -1.41 13.72 2.78
N THR A 222 -0.37 13.31 2.05
CA THR A 222 0.94 13.97 1.99
C THR A 222 0.95 15.15 1.02
N GLY A 223 -0.14 15.38 0.26
CA GLY A 223 -0.30 16.51 -0.63
C GLY A 223 -0.30 17.86 0.10
N VAL A 224 -0.22 18.93 -0.69
CA VAL A 224 -0.32 20.30 -0.21
C VAL A 224 -1.39 21.06 -0.96
N LEU A 225 -2.08 21.95 -0.26
CA LEU A 225 -3.04 22.90 -0.83
C LEU A 225 -2.51 24.33 -0.66
N GLY A 226 -2.65 25.13 -1.72
CA GLY A 226 -2.24 26.53 -1.73
C GLY A 226 -3.40 27.48 -1.40
N GLN A 227 -3.10 28.77 -1.45
CA GLN A 227 -4.11 29.82 -1.41
C GLN A 227 -4.16 30.55 -2.75
N VAL A 228 -5.31 31.09 -3.11
CA VAL A 228 -5.49 31.94 -4.30
C VAL A 228 -6.01 33.30 -3.89
N TRP A 229 -5.73 34.30 -4.72
CA TRP A 229 -6.33 35.62 -4.58
C TRP A 229 -7.77 35.59 -5.09
N TYR A 230 -8.73 35.90 -4.22
CA TYR A 230 -10.12 36.11 -4.61
C TYR A 230 -10.51 37.58 -4.45
N ASP A 231 -11.59 37.96 -5.13
CA ASP A 231 -12.08 39.35 -5.24
C ASP A 231 -11.08 40.31 -5.91
N ARG A 232 -11.34 40.67 -7.17
CA ARG A 232 -10.47 41.59 -7.93
C ARG A 232 -10.46 43.02 -7.38
N LYS A 233 -11.49 43.43 -6.64
CA LYS A 233 -11.60 44.80 -6.11
C LYS A 233 -10.87 44.95 -4.79
N ASN A 234 -10.92 43.91 -3.96
CA ASN A 234 -10.20 43.85 -2.69
C ASN A 234 -9.54 42.46 -2.56
N PRO A 235 -8.35 42.27 -3.17
CA PRO A 235 -7.69 40.98 -3.17
C PRO A 235 -7.44 40.47 -1.77
N ASN A 236 -8.00 39.31 -1.45
CA ASN A 236 -7.74 38.60 -0.21
C ASN A 236 -7.31 37.18 -0.54
N ALA A 237 -6.41 36.62 0.27
CA ALA A 237 -5.99 35.24 0.13
C ALA A 237 -7.07 34.30 0.69
N PHE A 238 -7.37 33.22 -0.01
CA PHE A 238 -8.27 32.16 0.45
C PHE A 238 -7.75 30.79 0.04
N PRO A 239 -7.86 29.76 0.90
CA PRO A 239 -7.44 28.40 0.53
C PRO A 239 -8.14 27.90 -0.73
N ASP A 240 -7.38 27.34 -1.67
CA ASP A 240 -7.95 26.64 -2.82
C ASP A 240 -8.12 25.16 -2.48
N PHE A 241 -9.36 24.77 -2.23
CA PHE A 241 -9.72 23.38 -1.93
C PHE A 241 -9.93 22.52 -3.20
N ASN A 242 -9.77 23.07 -4.39
CA ASN A 242 -9.94 22.34 -5.65
C ASN A 242 -8.63 21.65 -6.07
N THR A 243 -8.09 20.80 -5.20
CA THR A 243 -6.86 20.07 -5.45
C THR A 243 -7.11 18.76 -6.18
N LYS A 244 -6.05 18.20 -6.80
CA LYS A 244 -6.10 16.92 -7.50
C LYS A 244 -5.63 15.81 -6.56
N HIS A 245 -6.32 14.69 -6.52
CA HIS A 245 -5.94 13.52 -5.72
C HIS A 245 -5.87 12.25 -6.55
N THR A 246 -5.06 11.30 -6.09
CA THR A 246 -5.00 9.94 -6.62
C THR A 246 -5.97 9.07 -5.81
N CYS A 247 -7.06 8.63 -6.43
CA CYS A 247 -8.11 7.88 -5.75
C CYS A 247 -8.17 6.42 -6.23
N LYS A 248 -8.61 5.53 -5.35
CA LYS A 248 -8.99 4.16 -5.71
C LYS A 248 -10.26 4.18 -6.58
N ASN A 249 -10.52 3.10 -7.31
CA ASN A 249 -11.72 2.92 -8.14
C ASN A 249 -13.00 2.75 -7.28
N TYR A 250 -13.43 3.84 -6.67
CA TYR A 250 -14.54 3.89 -5.69
C TYR A 250 -15.81 3.21 -6.20
N ASP A 251 -16.19 3.45 -7.46
CA ASP A 251 -17.43 2.91 -8.01
C ASP A 251 -17.43 1.38 -8.10
N ASP A 252 -16.29 0.78 -8.45
CA ASP A 252 -16.17 -0.68 -8.54
C ASP A 252 -16.17 -1.31 -7.15
N ILE A 253 -15.44 -0.72 -6.20
CA ILE A 253 -15.43 -1.13 -4.79
C ILE A 253 -16.85 -1.05 -4.21
N ARG A 254 -17.57 0.04 -4.46
CA ARG A 254 -18.97 0.23 -4.02
C ARG A 254 -19.90 -0.82 -4.64
N LYS A 255 -19.75 -1.12 -5.93
CA LYS A 255 -20.55 -2.14 -6.62
C LYS A 255 -20.29 -3.54 -6.05
N TRP A 256 -19.01 -3.87 -5.80
CA TRP A 256 -18.63 -5.13 -5.15
C TRP A 256 -19.24 -5.23 -3.75
N ALA A 257 -19.15 -4.19 -2.93
CA ALA A 257 -19.74 -4.16 -1.59
C ALA A 257 -21.27 -4.34 -1.63
N LYS A 258 -21.95 -3.71 -2.59
CA LYS A 258 -23.40 -3.90 -2.81
C LYS A 258 -23.74 -5.35 -3.17
N SER A 259 -22.90 -6.03 -3.96
CA SER A 259 -23.16 -7.40 -4.42
C SER A 259 -23.11 -8.47 -3.33
N LEU A 260 -22.43 -8.18 -2.21
CA LEU A 260 -22.22 -9.11 -1.10
C LEU A 260 -23.14 -8.87 0.10
N GLN A 261 -24.12 -7.97 -0.03
CA GLN A 261 -25.07 -7.71 1.06
C GLN A 261 -25.84 -8.99 1.42
N ALA A 262 -25.84 -9.34 2.70
CA ALA A 262 -26.72 -10.37 3.22
C ALA A 262 -28.19 -9.97 2.99
N PRO A 263 -29.12 -10.93 2.92
CA PRO A 263 -30.54 -10.61 2.85
C PRO A 263 -30.97 -9.72 4.03
N PRO A 264 -32.01 -8.89 3.83
CA PRO A 264 -32.60 -8.10 4.92
C PRO A 264 -32.94 -8.97 6.14
N PRO A 265 -32.81 -8.45 7.38
CA PRO A 265 -33.05 -9.24 8.60
C PRO A 265 -34.41 -9.94 8.65
N ASP A 266 -35.46 -9.33 8.08
CA ASP A 266 -36.81 -9.88 7.99
C ASP A 266 -36.93 -11.10 7.06
N LYS A 267 -35.89 -11.42 6.30
CA LYS A 267 -35.83 -12.55 5.34
C LYS A 267 -34.82 -13.63 5.73
N LEU A 268 -34.15 -13.49 6.87
CA LEU A 268 -33.16 -14.46 7.32
C LEU A 268 -33.87 -15.63 8.02
N PRO A 269 -33.49 -16.89 7.74
CA PRO A 269 -33.96 -18.03 8.51
C PRO A 269 -33.36 -18.05 9.93
N ASP A 270 -34.04 -18.69 10.89
CA ASP A 270 -33.62 -18.72 12.30
C ASP A 270 -32.22 -19.30 12.52
N ASN A 271 -31.77 -20.20 11.64
CA ASN A 271 -30.46 -20.84 11.68
C ASN A 271 -29.43 -20.19 10.73
N PHE A 272 -29.65 -18.95 10.32
CA PHE A 272 -28.73 -18.23 9.43
C PHE A 272 -27.36 -17.96 10.07
N LEU A 273 -27.35 -17.65 11.37
CA LEU A 273 -26.12 -17.42 12.13
C LEU A 273 -25.64 -18.74 12.77
N ALA A 274 -24.34 -19.00 12.67
CA ALA A 274 -23.72 -20.09 13.41
C ALA A 274 -23.75 -19.80 14.91
N SER A 275 -23.88 -20.85 15.73
CA SER A 275 -23.75 -20.72 17.18
C SER A 275 -22.38 -20.15 17.54
N PRO A 276 -22.30 -19.20 18.50
CA PRO A 276 -21.03 -18.62 18.89
C PRO A 276 -20.13 -19.68 19.55
N HIS A 277 -18.88 -19.79 19.09
CA HIS A 277 -17.84 -20.59 19.74
C HIS A 277 -17.02 -19.75 20.71
N ASP A 278 -16.62 -18.55 20.28
CA ASP A 278 -15.88 -17.56 21.08
C ASP A 278 -16.72 -16.29 21.19
N VAL A 279 -17.09 -15.91 22.42
CA VAL A 279 -17.81 -14.67 22.70
C VAL A 279 -16.84 -13.70 23.37
N LEU A 280 -16.66 -12.53 22.78
CA LEU A 280 -15.82 -11.48 23.36
C LEU A 280 -16.46 -10.95 24.65
N GLU A 281 -15.64 -10.76 25.67
CA GLU A 281 -16.06 -10.23 26.97
C GLU A 281 -16.43 -8.74 26.89
N PHE A 282 -15.81 -8.01 25.97
CA PHE A 282 -16.01 -6.58 25.76
C PHE A 282 -16.28 -6.26 24.29
N THR A 283 -16.97 -5.15 24.03
CA THR A 283 -17.17 -4.64 22.68
C THR A 283 -15.83 -4.19 22.09
N PRO A 284 -15.40 -4.74 20.95
CA PRO A 284 -14.20 -4.29 20.27
C PRO A 284 -14.36 -2.90 19.65
#